data_AF-A0A0G3GTP6-F1
#
_entry.id   AF-A0A0G3GTP6-F1
#
_cell.length_a   1.000
_cell.length_b   1.000
_cell.length_c   1.000
_cell.angle_alpha   90.00
_cell.angle_beta   90.00
_cell.angle_gamma   90.00
#
_symmetry.space_group_name_H-M   'P 1'
#
loop_
_entity.id
_entity.type
_entity.pdbx_description
1 polymer ?
#
loop_
_entity_poly.entity_id
_entity_poly.type
_entity_poly.pdbx_seq_one_letter_code
_entity_poly.pdbx_strand_id
1 'polypeptide(L)'
;MGPMDQREVEALPEVVVATGEPLTAPASLVGSVDVVFPVSTEDESIDCAVVLRDVAPDGTFLNITEGIIRLSDAQLAGEITVALLPTAHTFLPGHRIRVDIAGAHFPTFARNEKTFTFTVTGPIEIRTREL
;
A
#
# COMPACT_ATOMS: atom_id res chain seq x y z
N MET A 1 3.76 -7.30 10.39
CA MET A 1 4.66 -8.50 10.42
C MET A 1 6.11 -8.06 10.66
N GLY A 2 7.00 -8.95 11.13
CA GLY A 2 8.44 -8.66 11.24
C GLY A 2 9.15 -8.59 9.88
N PRO A 3 10.44 -8.25 9.81
CA PRO A 3 11.17 -8.14 8.55
C PRO A 3 11.31 -9.53 7.91
N MET A 4 10.54 -9.76 6.84
CA MET A 4 10.58 -10.96 6.00
C MET A 4 10.71 -10.51 4.56
N ASP A 5 11.46 -11.27 3.76
CA ASP A 5 11.51 -11.04 2.32
C ASP A 5 10.15 -11.36 1.68
N GLN A 6 9.54 -10.36 1.03
CA GLN A 6 8.23 -10.50 0.40
C GLN A 6 8.28 -10.45 -1.13
N ARG A 7 9.48 -10.51 -1.73
CA ARG A 7 9.63 -10.43 -3.20
C ARG A 7 8.85 -11.51 -3.97
N GLU A 8 8.67 -12.70 -3.39
CA GLU A 8 7.84 -13.75 -4.00
C GLU A 8 6.35 -13.37 -4.02
N VAL A 9 5.87 -12.68 -2.98
CA VAL A 9 4.49 -12.17 -2.93
C VAL A 9 4.33 -11.00 -3.90
N GLU A 10 5.31 -10.11 -4.00
CA GLU A 10 5.32 -8.99 -4.96
C GLU A 10 5.31 -9.46 -6.43
N ALA A 11 5.81 -10.67 -6.71
CA ALA A 11 5.83 -11.24 -8.05
C ALA A 11 4.46 -11.82 -8.49
N LEU A 12 3.49 -11.88 -7.58
CA LEU A 12 2.15 -12.34 -7.89
C LEU A 12 1.44 -11.31 -8.78
N PRO A 13 0.78 -11.73 -9.88
CA PRO A 13 0.19 -10.83 -10.85
C PRO A 13 -0.95 -9.95 -10.29
N GLU A 14 -1.56 -10.37 -9.18
CA GLU A 14 -2.60 -9.62 -8.48
C GLU A 14 -2.07 -8.53 -7.54
N VAL A 15 -0.74 -8.41 -7.36
CA VAL A 15 -0.14 -7.36 -6.53
C VAL A 15 0.29 -6.20 -7.42
N VAL A 16 -0.29 -5.03 -7.16
CA VAL A 16 0.13 -3.78 -7.80
C VAL A 16 1.32 -3.23 -7.04
N VAL A 17 2.49 -3.19 -7.68
CA VAL A 17 3.73 -2.61 -7.12
C VAL A 17 4.00 -1.27 -7.79
N ALA A 18 3.87 -0.18 -7.05
CA ALA A 18 4.17 1.18 -7.52
C ALA A 18 5.39 1.74 -6.78
N THR A 19 6.46 2.04 -7.51
CA THR A 19 7.71 2.56 -6.94
C THR A 19 8.03 3.92 -7.53
N GLY A 20 8.26 4.91 -6.67
CA GLY A 20 8.64 6.26 -7.08
C GLY A 20 10.11 6.38 -7.54
N GLU A 21 10.48 7.58 -7.97
CA GLU A 21 11.87 7.93 -8.27
C GLU A 21 12.75 7.97 -7.00
N PRO A 22 14.08 7.82 -7.13
CA PRO A 22 14.97 7.97 -5.98
C PRO A 22 14.85 9.38 -5.42
N LEU A 23 14.74 9.47 -4.10
CA LEU A 23 14.72 10.74 -3.41
C LEU A 23 16.08 11.45 -3.54
N THR A 24 16.07 12.75 -3.79
CA THR A 24 17.29 13.57 -3.85
C THR A 24 17.65 14.17 -2.48
N ALA A 25 16.73 14.15 -1.53
CA ALA A 25 16.88 14.63 -0.17
C ALA A 25 16.09 13.73 0.81
N PRO A 26 16.41 13.74 2.12
CA PRO A 26 15.63 12.97 3.09
C PRO A 26 14.16 13.39 3.14
N ALA A 27 13.25 12.43 3.25
CA ALA A 27 11.82 12.68 3.43
C ALA A 27 11.32 11.94 4.68
N SER A 28 10.65 12.65 5.58
CA SER A 28 10.14 12.06 6.83
C SER A 28 8.63 11.87 6.78
N LEU A 29 8.19 10.71 7.23
CA LEU A 29 6.79 10.36 7.41
C LEU A 29 6.53 10.09 8.88
N VAL A 30 5.79 10.98 9.53
CA VAL A 30 5.53 10.93 10.98
C VAL A 30 4.04 11.08 11.23
N GLY A 31 3.49 10.16 12.01
CA GLY A 31 2.08 10.15 12.39
C GLY A 31 1.24 9.22 11.52
N SER A 32 -0.05 9.54 11.42
CA SER A 32 -1.03 8.75 10.68
C SER A 32 -0.90 8.99 9.18
N VAL A 33 -0.95 7.91 8.40
CA VAL A 33 -0.74 7.93 6.96
C VAL A 33 -1.97 7.37 6.26
N ASP A 34 -2.39 8.04 5.21
CA ASP A 34 -3.43 7.56 4.31
C ASP A 34 -2.82 7.36 2.91
N VAL A 35 -3.19 6.25 2.28
CA VAL A 35 -2.87 6.00 0.87
C VAL A 35 -4.15 6.05 0.07
N VAL A 36 -4.13 6.85 -0.99
CA VAL A 36 -5.32 7.28 -1.71
C VAL A 36 -5.14 6.98 -3.20
N PHE A 37 -6.08 6.26 -3.78
CA PHE A 37 -6.00 5.85 -5.19
C PHE A 37 -7.38 5.48 -5.75
N PRO A 38 -7.62 5.66 -7.06
CA PRO A 38 -8.83 5.19 -7.69
C PRO A 38 -8.77 3.69 -7.99
N VAL A 39 -9.88 3.01 -7.77
CA VAL A 39 -10.03 1.57 -8.03
C VAL A 39 -11.20 1.31 -8.97
N SER A 40 -11.09 0.27 -9.79
CA SER A 40 -12.18 -0.27 -10.59
C SER A 40 -12.30 -1.77 -10.38
N THR A 41 -13.54 -2.24 -10.24
CA THR A 41 -13.88 -3.66 -10.07
C THR A 41 -15.33 -3.87 -10.54
N GLU A 42 -15.65 -5.10 -10.93
CA GLU A 42 -17.03 -5.55 -11.19
C GLU A 42 -17.63 -6.30 -9.99
N ASP A 43 -16.85 -6.50 -8.92
CA ASP A 43 -17.24 -7.26 -7.74
C ASP A 43 -17.91 -6.37 -6.68
N GLU A 44 -18.93 -6.90 -5.99
CA GLU A 44 -19.69 -6.16 -4.97
C GLU A 44 -18.90 -5.87 -3.67
N SER A 45 -17.78 -6.54 -3.47
CA SER A 45 -16.93 -6.34 -2.29
C SER A 45 -15.51 -6.83 -2.54
N ILE A 46 -14.55 -5.97 -2.21
CA ILE A 46 -13.12 -6.24 -2.30
C ILE A 46 -12.45 -5.88 -0.99
N ASP A 47 -11.31 -6.50 -0.72
CA ASP A 47 -10.35 -5.99 0.25
C ASP A 47 -9.21 -5.32 -0.51
N CYS A 48 -8.74 -4.18 0.00
CA CYS A 48 -7.53 -3.51 -0.47
C CYS A 48 -6.57 -3.40 0.70
N ALA A 49 -5.57 -4.28 0.73
CA ALA A 49 -4.43 -4.18 1.61
C ALA A 49 -3.35 -3.33 0.96
N VAL A 50 -2.74 -2.45 1.76
CA VAL A 50 -1.69 -1.53 1.32
C VAL A 50 -0.50 -1.66 2.24
N VAL A 51 0.69 -1.81 1.65
CA VAL A 51 1.97 -1.79 2.38
C VAL A 51 2.84 -0.67 1.82
N LEU A 52 3.27 0.24 2.70
CA LEU A 52 4.24 1.28 2.39
C LEU A 52 5.64 0.78 2.72
N ARG A 53 6.58 0.93 1.77
CA ARG A 53 7.94 0.41 1.89
C ARG A 53 9.00 1.46 1.56
N ASP A 54 10.15 1.29 2.18
CA ASP A 54 11.39 1.99 1.87
C ASP A 54 12.31 1.06 1.09
N VAL A 55 12.60 1.38 -0.18
CA VAL A 55 13.47 0.60 -1.05
C VAL A 55 14.84 1.26 -1.13
N ALA A 56 15.86 0.55 -0.66
CA ALA A 56 17.24 0.98 -0.71
C ALA A 56 17.82 0.93 -2.14
N PRO A 57 18.93 1.63 -2.42
CA PRO A 57 19.56 1.66 -3.75
C PRO A 57 19.98 0.29 -4.29
N ASP A 58 20.24 -0.68 -3.41
CA ASP A 58 20.60 -2.07 -3.78
C ASP A 58 19.37 -2.95 -4.08
N GLY A 59 18.16 -2.40 -3.98
CA GLY A 59 16.89 -3.08 -4.21
C GLY A 59 16.35 -3.84 -2.99
N THR A 60 17.07 -3.87 -1.87
CA THR A 60 16.50 -4.34 -0.60
C THR A 60 15.45 -3.36 -0.11
N PHE A 61 14.50 -3.81 0.70
CA PHE A 61 13.46 -2.93 1.22
C PHE A 61 12.98 -3.30 2.62
N LEU A 62 12.37 -2.33 3.28
CA LEU A 62 11.75 -2.45 4.59
C LEU A 62 10.26 -2.09 4.51
N ASN A 63 9.43 -2.84 5.24
CA ASN A 63 8.02 -2.50 5.45
C ASN A 63 7.94 -1.40 6.50
N ILE A 64 7.38 -0.26 6.14
CA ILE A 64 7.32 0.92 7.01
C ILE A 64 5.99 0.97 7.77
N THR A 65 4.88 0.78 7.06
CA THR A 65 3.55 0.67 7.65
C THR A 65 2.60 -0.01 6.68
N GLU A 66 1.49 -0.53 7.20
CA GLU A 66 0.50 -1.31 6.47
C GLU A 66 -0.91 -0.98 6.97
N GLY A 67 -1.90 -1.27 6.13
CA GLY A 67 -3.31 -1.08 6.41
C GLY A 67 -4.16 -1.90 5.45
N ILE A 68 -5.44 -2.07 5.79
CA ILE A 68 -6.41 -2.74 4.94
C ILE A 68 -7.77 -2.07 5.08
N ILE A 69 -8.53 -2.05 3.99
CA ILE A 69 -9.94 -1.70 4.01
C ILE A 69 -10.75 -2.77 3.26
N ARG A 70 -11.92 -3.12 3.81
CA ARG A 70 -12.94 -3.87 3.10
C ARG A 70 -13.96 -2.88 2.56
N LEU A 71 -14.18 -2.93 1.26
CA LEU A 71 -15.13 -2.08 0.56
C LEU A 71 -16.37 -2.91 0.20
N SER A 72 -17.53 -2.27 0.27
CA SER A 72 -18.80 -2.75 -0.27
C SER A 72 -19.20 -1.92 -1.49
N ASP A 73 -20.13 -2.43 -2.30
CA ASP A 73 -20.62 -1.82 -3.56
C ASP A 73 -20.78 -0.29 -3.53
N ALA A 74 -21.41 0.25 -2.47
CA ALA A 74 -21.62 1.69 -2.31
C ALA A 74 -20.32 2.53 -2.18
N GLN A 75 -19.19 1.90 -1.88
CA GLN A 75 -17.88 2.53 -1.63
C GLN A 75 -16.90 2.32 -2.80
N LEU A 76 -17.29 1.57 -3.84
CA LEU A 76 -16.44 1.24 -4.98
C LEU A 76 -16.48 2.29 -6.10
N ALA A 77 -17.28 3.34 -5.95
CA ALA A 77 -17.34 4.44 -6.90
C ALA A 77 -16.27 5.51 -6.57
N GLY A 78 -15.11 5.44 -7.24
CA GLY A 78 -14.14 6.53 -7.31
C GLY A 78 -12.82 6.28 -6.56
N GLU A 79 -12.37 7.29 -5.83
CA GLU A 79 -11.11 7.31 -5.08
C GLU A 79 -11.30 6.66 -3.70
N ILE A 80 -10.48 5.66 -3.38
CA ILE A 80 -10.51 4.98 -2.09
C ILE A 80 -9.36 5.46 -1.21
N THR A 81 -9.61 5.51 0.09
CA THR A 81 -8.60 5.88 1.10
C THR A 81 -8.36 4.70 2.02
N VAL A 82 -7.12 4.24 2.09
CA VAL A 82 -6.67 3.21 3.02
C VAL A 82 -5.84 3.86 4.12
N ALA A 83 -6.39 3.88 5.34
CA ALA A 83 -5.66 4.32 6.51
C ALA A 83 -4.62 3.27 6.92
N LEU A 84 -3.35 3.68 6.99
CA LEU A 84 -2.25 2.85 7.48
C LEU A 84 -2.01 3.10 8.97
N LEU A 85 -1.30 2.18 9.61
CA LEU A 85 -0.86 2.36 10.99
C LEU A 85 0.08 3.59 11.11
N PRO A 86 0.04 4.33 12.23
CA PRO A 86 0.96 5.42 12.47
C PRO A 86 2.42 4.96 12.41
N THR A 87 3.29 5.78 11.86
CA THR A 87 4.72 5.48 11.72
C THR A 87 5.57 6.71 11.98
N ALA A 88 6.87 6.51 12.18
CA ALA A 88 7.88 7.55 12.24
C ALA A 88 9.12 7.03 11.52
N HIS A 89 9.26 7.39 10.24
CA HIS A 89 10.33 6.90 9.37
C HIS A 89 10.90 8.03 8.52
N THR A 90 12.20 7.97 8.24
CA THR A 90 12.87 8.88 7.30
C THR A 90 13.47 8.08 6.16
N PHE A 91 12.97 8.30 4.96
CA PHE A 91 13.54 7.79 3.72
C PHE A 91 14.79 8.61 3.37
N LEU A 92 15.90 7.95 3.08
CA LEU A 92 17.18 8.61 2.83
C LEU A 92 17.37 8.95 1.33
N PRO A 93 18.29 9.86 0.99
CA PRO A 93 18.65 10.10 -0.41
C PRO A 93 19.07 8.82 -1.13
N GLY A 94 18.60 8.65 -2.37
CA GLY A 94 18.79 7.46 -3.18
C GLY A 94 17.78 6.34 -2.93
N HIS A 95 17.06 6.38 -1.80
CA HIS A 95 15.97 5.44 -1.54
C HIS A 95 14.73 5.80 -2.36
N ARG A 96 13.82 4.84 -2.51
CA ARG A 96 12.53 5.01 -3.19
C ARG A 96 11.40 4.68 -2.24
N ILE A 97 10.32 5.44 -2.34
CA ILE A 97 9.05 5.12 -1.68
C ILE A 97 8.30 4.15 -2.58
N ARG A 98 7.88 3.00 -2.04
CA ARG A 98 7.08 1.99 -2.75
C ARG A 98 5.76 1.75 -2.03
N VAL A 99 4.69 1.60 -2.81
CA VAL A 99 3.37 1.16 -2.36
C VAL A 99 3.03 -0.14 -3.05
N ASP A 100 2.71 -1.15 -2.25
CA ASP A 100 2.14 -2.40 -2.74
C ASP A 100 0.67 -2.46 -2.37
N ILE A 101 -0.18 -2.86 -3.33
CA ILE A 101 -1.62 -2.98 -3.16
C ILE A 101 -2.04 -4.40 -3.55
N ALA A 102 -2.73 -5.09 -2.65
CA ALA A 102 -3.15 -6.48 -2.84
C ALA A 102 -4.54 -6.75 -2.26
N GLY A 103 -5.19 -7.83 -2.73
CA GLY A 103 -6.50 -8.28 -2.23
C GLY A 103 -6.47 -8.91 -0.83
N ALA A 104 -5.30 -9.14 -0.26
CA ALA A 104 -5.16 -9.75 1.05
C ALA A 104 -3.82 -9.39 1.70
N HIS A 105 -3.79 -9.43 3.03
CA HIS A 105 -2.56 -9.39 3.80
C HIS A 105 -2.64 -10.36 4.99
N PHE A 106 -2.75 -11.64 4.65
CA PHE A 106 -2.84 -12.74 5.60
C PHE A 106 -1.43 -13.18 6.06
N PRO A 107 -1.22 -13.53 7.34
CA PRO A 107 -2.20 -13.69 8.41
C PRO A 107 -2.49 -12.42 9.23
N THR A 108 -1.89 -11.28 8.89
CA THR A 108 -2.06 -10.02 9.63
C THR A 108 -3.53 -9.61 9.72
N PHE A 109 -4.28 -9.77 8.63
CA PHE A 109 -5.71 -9.48 8.54
C PHE A 109 -6.52 -10.71 8.10
N ALA A 110 -7.75 -10.80 8.61
CA ALA A 110 -8.69 -11.85 8.22
C ALA A 110 -9.01 -11.74 6.73
N ARG A 111 -8.96 -12.85 6.01
CA ARG A 111 -9.26 -12.88 4.57
C ARG A 111 -10.71 -12.50 4.34
N ASN A 112 -10.96 -11.86 3.20
CA ASN A 112 -12.29 -11.89 2.61
C ASN A 112 -12.57 -13.29 2.08
N GLU A 113 -13.75 -13.82 2.38
CA GLU A 113 -14.15 -15.15 1.95
C GLU A 113 -14.62 -15.16 0.48
N LYS A 114 -14.88 -13.98 -0.09
CA LYS A 114 -15.24 -13.82 -1.50
C LYS A 114 -14.00 -13.88 -2.39
N THR A 115 -14.20 -14.36 -3.62
CA THR A 115 -13.23 -14.16 -4.71
C THR A 115 -13.61 -12.87 -5.43
N PHE A 116 -12.61 -12.03 -5.73
CA PHE A 116 -12.79 -10.75 -6.40
C PHE A 116 -11.51 -10.34 -7.11
N THR A 117 -11.63 -9.35 -7.97
CA THR A 117 -10.52 -8.71 -8.70
C THR A 117 -10.68 -7.20 -8.66
N PHE A 118 -9.58 -6.47 -8.75
CA PHE A 118 -9.63 -5.02 -8.90
C PHE A 118 -8.43 -4.51 -9.70
N THR A 119 -8.58 -3.32 -10.26
CA THR A 119 -7.50 -2.59 -10.94
C THR A 119 -7.35 -1.20 -10.32
N VAL A 120 -6.12 -0.77 -10.09
CA VAL A 120 -5.79 0.62 -9.74
C VAL A 120 -5.73 1.43 -11.04
N THR A 121 -6.57 2.44 -11.18
CA THR A 121 -6.84 3.09 -12.48
C THR A 121 -6.18 4.47 -12.66
N GLY A 122 -5.40 4.92 -11.68
CA GLY A 122 -4.86 6.27 -11.66
C GLY A 122 -3.74 6.45 -10.63
N PRO A 123 -3.39 7.71 -10.29
CA PRO A 123 -2.29 8.00 -9.40
C PRO A 123 -2.53 7.46 -7.99
N ILE A 124 -1.43 7.12 -7.32
CA ILE A 124 -1.42 6.74 -5.91
C ILE A 124 -0.80 7.89 -5.12
N GLU A 125 -1.56 8.43 -4.18
CA GLU A 125 -1.13 9.54 -3.32
C GLU A 125 -0.91 9.05 -1.89
N ILE A 126 0.14 9.55 -1.25
CA ILE A 126 0.43 9.31 0.17
C ILE A 126 0.18 10.64 0.90
N ARG A 127 -0.74 10.63 1.85
CA ARG A 127 -1.14 11.82 2.63
C ARG A 127 -0.84 11.59 4.10
N THR A 128 -0.21 12.56 4.76
CA THR A 128 -0.10 12.59 6.22
C THR A 128 -1.32 13.28 6.80
N ARG A 129 -1.92 12.70 7.85
CA ARG A 129 -2.95 13.39 8.64
C ARG A 129 -2.27 14.19 9.74
N GLU A 130 -2.45 15.52 9.73
CA GLU A 130 -2.10 16.35 10.88
C GLU A 130 -2.97 15.94 12.09
N LEU A 131 -2.36 15.90 13.28
CA LEU A 131 -3.03 15.56 14.54
C LEU A 131 -4.01 16.65 15.00
#